data_AF-A0AAX0WQB9-F1
#
_entry.id   AF-A0AAX0WQB9-F1
#
_cell.length_a   1.000
_cell.length_b   1.000
_cell.length_c   1.000
_cell.angle_alpha   90.00
_cell.angle_beta   90.00
_cell.angle_gamma   90.00
#
_symmetry.space_group_name_H-M   'P 1'
#
loop_
_entity.id
_entity.type
_entity.pdbx_description
1 polymer ?
#
loop_
_entity_poly.entity_id
_entity_poly.type
_entity_poly.pdbx_seq_one_letter_code
_entity_poly.pdbx_strand_id
1 'polypeptide(L)'
;MTLLPPLCACAVCLVIGKGNQAYSDSPLENPACIDQYKQPSATIRELSGLLKDMRLKSFYNGARKHTLTFSLATRDNIDTELKEKIWNYYLVASAPLFTYKTYREIEPDVDMGDDRADIHRKSEACLLMEKYIGLVRKTNKIKEPVKNQIIRRLFLPYYARILKQYKNAQEPNPYQRDAQGNPVPPLSDKEKEFRKREIERIKRLPVQEVLKLMREGSSHRSFIETRNEVFGDEVKHLEKALMKLLVSEFPGQYGKVENFILEAGYSKEDIPGLIDRTVGRDEKTDFLYKGKHRQKHDKLYKKKK
;
A
#
# COMPACT_ATOMS: atom_id res chain seq x y z
N MET A 1 26.94 37.96 30.89
CA MET A 1 26.71 38.26 29.45
C MET A 1 26.77 36.95 28.68
N THR A 2 25.60 36.42 28.38
CA THR A 2 25.35 35.17 27.65
C THR A 2 25.38 35.45 26.15
N LEU A 3 26.26 34.77 25.42
CA LEU A 3 26.17 34.67 23.95
C LEU A 3 26.27 33.18 23.58
N LEU A 4 25.10 32.61 23.29
CA LEU A 4 24.94 31.32 22.61
C LEU A 4 25.29 31.48 21.12
N PRO A 5 25.92 30.47 20.48
CA PRO A 5 26.02 30.43 19.03
C PRO A 5 24.74 29.83 18.40
N PRO A 6 24.41 30.19 17.15
CA PRO A 6 23.14 29.82 16.53
C PRO A 6 23.15 28.35 16.09
N LEU A 7 22.16 27.59 16.58
CA LEU A 7 21.80 26.27 16.08
C LEU A 7 21.21 26.42 14.67
N CYS A 8 22.05 26.22 13.65
CA CYS A 8 21.59 26.06 12.28
C CYS A 8 21.07 24.61 12.11
N ALA A 9 19.86 24.34 12.60
CA ALA A 9 19.14 23.11 12.34
C ALA A 9 18.48 23.23 10.95
N CYS A 10 19.17 22.77 9.91
CA CYS A 10 18.58 22.56 8.58
C CYS A 10 17.57 21.40 8.66
N ALA A 11 16.34 21.70 9.07
CA ALA A 11 15.20 20.83 8.87
C ALA A 11 14.86 20.81 7.38
N VAL A 12 15.33 19.80 6.66
CA VAL A 12 14.88 19.52 5.29
C VAL A 12 13.46 18.94 5.39
N CYS A 13 12.46 19.81 5.43
CA CYS A 13 11.07 19.44 5.23
C CYS A 13 10.89 19.03 3.76
N LEU A 14 10.84 17.72 3.51
CA LEU A 14 10.42 17.17 2.22
C LEU A 14 8.90 17.37 2.07
N VAL A 15 8.51 18.53 1.55
CA VAL A 15 7.17 18.76 1.06
C VAL A 15 7.05 18.05 -0.29
N ILE A 16 6.34 16.92 -0.32
CA ILE A 16 5.97 16.23 -1.55
C ILE A 16 5.03 17.16 -2.33
N GLY A 17 5.44 17.50 -3.55
CA GLY A 17 4.72 18.40 -4.44
C GLY A 17 3.30 17.91 -4.75
N LYS A 18 2.34 18.85 -4.70
CA LYS A 18 0.94 18.64 -5.08
C LYS A 18 0.83 18.29 -6.56
N GLY A 19 0.58 17.01 -6.85
CA GLY A 19 -0.03 16.53 -8.08
C GLY A 19 -1.36 15.86 -7.75
N ASN A 20 -2.47 16.48 -8.16
CA ASN A 20 -3.89 16.09 -8.04
C ASN A 20 -4.24 14.66 -7.56
N GLN A 21 -4.17 14.43 -6.26
CA GLN A 21 -5.15 13.69 -5.46
C GLN A 21 -4.86 14.03 -4.00
N ALA A 22 -5.70 14.86 -3.38
CA ALA A 22 -5.55 15.25 -1.98
C ALA A 22 -5.92 14.07 -1.07
N TYR A 23 -5.02 13.09 -0.95
CA TYR A 23 -5.06 12.15 0.16
C TYR A 23 -4.45 12.85 1.37
N SER A 24 -5.32 13.36 2.24
CA SER A 24 -4.98 13.79 3.60
C SER A 24 -4.60 12.56 4.44
N ASP A 25 -3.51 11.91 4.07
CA ASP A 25 -2.92 10.84 4.86
C ASP A 25 -1.91 11.46 5.82
N SER A 26 -2.03 11.16 7.11
CA SER A 26 -0.98 11.47 8.09
C SER A 26 0.37 11.00 7.55
N PRO A 27 1.45 11.78 7.65
CA PRO A 27 2.75 11.38 7.12
C PRO A 27 3.18 10.07 7.79
N LEU A 28 3.67 9.11 6.98
CA LEU A 28 4.31 7.92 7.53
C LEU A 28 5.55 8.33 8.31
N GLU A 29 5.79 7.69 9.45
CA GLU A 29 7.04 7.90 10.15
C GLU A 29 8.23 7.47 9.28
N ASN A 30 9.24 8.32 9.21
CA ASN A 30 10.45 8.02 8.48
C ASN A 30 11.34 7.07 9.31
N PRO A 31 12.05 6.09 8.69
CA PRO A 31 12.98 5.20 9.38
C PRO A 31 13.99 5.91 10.30
N ALA A 32 14.36 7.15 9.97
CA ALA A 32 15.25 7.98 10.77
C ALA A 32 14.72 8.30 12.18
N CYS A 33 13.47 7.96 12.52
CA CYS A 33 12.96 8.03 13.88
C CYS A 33 13.63 7.02 14.84
N ILE A 34 14.39 6.07 14.31
CA ILE A 34 15.25 5.15 15.07
C ILE A 34 16.70 5.46 14.70
N ASP A 35 17.55 5.73 15.70
CA ASP A 35 18.93 6.22 15.50
C ASP A 35 19.76 5.37 14.53
N GLN A 36 19.65 4.04 14.63
CA GLN A 36 20.38 3.09 13.79
C GLN A 36 20.03 3.19 12.29
N TYR A 37 18.93 3.85 11.93
CA TYR A 37 18.43 3.98 10.56
C TYR A 37 18.44 5.42 10.02
N LYS A 38 19.01 6.39 10.73
CA LYS A 38 19.03 7.82 10.35
C LYS A 38 19.48 8.12 8.93
N GLN A 39 20.51 7.43 8.45
CA GLN A 39 21.16 7.75 7.18
C GLN A 39 20.84 6.67 6.13
N PRO A 40 20.08 6.99 5.07
CA PRO A 40 19.87 6.09 3.95
C PRO A 40 21.15 5.94 3.10
N SER A 41 21.31 4.79 2.46
CA SER A 41 22.36 4.55 1.45
C SER A 41 22.18 5.44 0.21
N ALA A 42 23.21 5.49 -0.64
CA ALA A 42 23.14 6.16 -1.94
C ALA A 42 22.00 5.60 -2.80
N THR A 43 21.86 4.27 -2.83
CA THR A 43 20.80 3.55 -3.54
C THR A 43 19.40 3.96 -3.09
N ILE A 44 19.15 4.05 -1.78
CA ILE A 44 17.86 4.51 -1.26
C ILE A 44 17.60 5.98 -1.62
N ARG A 45 18.64 6.83 -1.65
CA ARG A 45 18.51 8.23 -2.08
C ARG A 45 18.15 8.34 -3.55
N GLU A 46 18.73 7.50 -4.41
CA GLU A 46 18.37 7.43 -5.83
C GLU A 46 16.91 7.03 -6.02
N LEU A 47 16.44 5.96 -5.34
CA LEU A 47 15.03 5.58 -5.34
C LEU A 47 14.13 6.71 -4.84
N SER A 48 14.54 7.41 -3.77
CA SER A 48 13.80 8.55 -3.25
C SER A 48 13.74 9.69 -4.27
N GLY A 49 14.79 9.93 -5.05
CA GLY A 49 14.81 10.88 -6.16
C GLY A 49 13.78 10.53 -7.23
N LEU A 50 13.77 9.27 -7.70
CA LEU A 50 12.78 8.80 -8.68
C LEU A 50 11.34 9.03 -8.21
N LEU A 51 11.06 8.77 -6.93
CA LEU A 51 9.72 9.00 -6.37
C LEU A 51 9.37 10.49 -6.32
N LYS A 52 10.31 11.38 -5.97
CA LYS A 52 10.10 12.83 -5.95
C LYS A 52 9.82 13.39 -7.34
N ASP A 53 10.51 12.86 -8.34
CA ASP A 53 10.35 13.25 -9.74
C ASP A 53 9.13 12.59 -10.40
N MET A 54 8.31 11.87 -9.62
CA MET A 54 7.14 11.12 -10.09
C MET A 54 7.47 10.08 -11.17
N ARG A 55 8.73 9.61 -11.24
CA ARG A 55 9.18 8.56 -12.16
C ARG A 55 8.81 7.19 -11.63
N LEU A 56 7.50 6.93 -11.58
CA LEU A 56 6.93 5.79 -10.86
C LEU A 56 7.29 4.43 -11.50
N LYS A 57 7.42 4.34 -12.83
CA LYS A 57 7.81 3.07 -13.49
C LYS A 57 9.26 2.73 -13.15
N SER A 58 10.14 3.72 -13.28
CA SER A 58 11.54 3.59 -12.89
C SER A 58 11.68 3.26 -11.40
N PHE A 59 10.89 3.91 -10.54
CA PHE A 59 10.88 3.67 -9.10
C PHE A 59 10.52 2.22 -8.76
N TYR A 60 9.39 1.69 -9.26
CA TYR A 60 8.95 0.33 -8.92
C TYR A 60 9.89 -0.74 -9.49
N ASN A 61 10.45 -0.51 -10.69
CA ASN A 61 11.47 -1.38 -11.26
C ASN A 61 12.79 -1.35 -10.47
N GLY A 62 13.22 -0.17 -10.00
CA GLY A 62 14.36 -0.03 -9.11
C GLY A 62 14.12 -0.75 -7.78
N ALA A 63 12.98 -0.48 -7.14
CA ALA A 63 12.60 -1.11 -5.88
C ALA A 63 12.58 -2.64 -5.99
N ARG A 64 12.08 -3.19 -7.10
CA ARG A 64 12.13 -4.63 -7.41
C ARG A 64 13.56 -5.18 -7.39
N LYS A 65 14.47 -4.55 -8.12
CA LYS A 65 15.87 -4.99 -8.19
C LYS A 65 16.45 -5.04 -6.79
N HIS A 66 16.24 -4.01 -5.98
CA HIS A 66 16.76 -3.97 -4.61
C HIS A 66 16.14 -5.06 -3.72
N THR A 67 14.83 -5.29 -3.77
CA THR A 67 14.21 -6.40 -3.02
C THR A 67 14.82 -7.76 -3.38
N LEU A 68 15.20 -7.97 -4.65
CA LEU A 68 15.84 -9.19 -5.15
C LEU A 68 17.36 -9.24 -4.89
N THR A 69 18.04 -8.09 -4.82
CA THR A 69 19.49 -7.99 -4.61
C THR A 69 19.87 -8.12 -3.14
N PHE A 70 18.99 -7.75 -2.21
CA PHE A 70 19.28 -7.94 -0.79
C PHE A 70 19.15 -9.40 -0.39
N SER A 71 20.13 -9.91 0.37
CA SER A 71 20.04 -11.25 0.95
C SER A 71 18.73 -11.40 1.74
N LEU A 72 18.06 -12.55 1.64
CA LEU A 72 16.90 -12.81 2.49
C LEU A 72 17.39 -12.77 3.93
N ALA A 73 16.88 -11.81 4.72
CA ALA A 73 17.29 -11.74 6.11
C ALA A 73 16.87 -13.03 6.82
N THR A 74 17.81 -13.56 7.60
CA THR A 74 17.66 -14.70 8.50
C THR A 74 17.67 -14.19 9.93
N ARG A 75 17.52 -15.08 10.91
CA ARG A 75 17.66 -14.69 12.32
C ARG A 75 19.07 -14.14 12.63
N ASP A 76 20.07 -14.59 11.88
CA ASP A 76 21.49 -14.36 12.19
C ASP A 76 22.04 -13.07 11.59
N ASN A 77 21.36 -12.45 10.63
CA ASN A 77 21.82 -11.21 9.99
C ASN A 77 20.76 -10.10 9.93
N ILE A 78 19.61 -10.29 10.60
CA ILE A 78 18.53 -9.30 10.60
C ILE A 78 18.96 -7.95 11.19
N ASP A 79 19.92 -7.91 12.11
CA ASP A 79 20.45 -6.68 12.68
C ASP A 79 21.21 -5.81 11.66
N THR A 80 21.88 -6.43 10.69
CA THR A 80 22.67 -5.73 9.66
C THR A 80 21.87 -5.47 8.38
N GLU A 81 21.06 -6.44 7.95
CA GLU A 81 20.36 -6.41 6.66
C GLU A 81 19.08 -5.56 6.67
N LEU A 82 18.55 -5.24 7.86
CA LEU A 82 17.22 -4.64 7.98
C LEU A 82 17.18 -3.16 7.61
N LYS A 83 18.32 -2.44 7.71
CA LYS A 83 18.38 -1.00 7.47
C LYS A 83 17.89 -0.62 6.08
N GLU A 84 18.48 -1.23 5.05
CA GLU A 84 18.10 -0.96 3.66
C GLU A 84 16.68 -1.40 3.34
N LYS A 85 16.25 -2.53 3.93
CA LYS A 85 14.90 -3.09 3.74
C LYS A 85 13.83 -2.17 4.32
N ILE A 86 14.02 -1.64 5.53
CA ILE A 86 13.11 -0.69 6.17
C ILE A 86 12.95 0.57 5.30
N TRP A 87 14.06 1.11 4.79
CA TRP A 87 14.04 2.27 3.90
C TRP A 87 13.30 1.98 2.59
N ASN A 88 13.54 0.82 1.99
CA ASN A 88 12.83 0.39 0.79
C ASN A 88 11.31 0.28 1.06
N TYR A 89 10.89 -0.33 2.17
CA TYR A 89 9.46 -0.45 2.49
C TYR A 89 8.80 0.87 2.85
N TYR A 90 9.51 1.79 3.50
CA TYR A 90 9.04 3.16 3.69
C TYR A 90 8.73 3.83 2.34
N LEU A 91 9.65 3.74 1.38
CA LEU A 91 9.45 4.32 0.05
C LEU A 91 8.31 3.63 -0.72
N VAL A 92 8.25 2.29 -0.69
CA VAL A 92 7.19 1.52 -1.35
C VAL A 92 5.81 1.82 -0.76
N ALA A 93 5.70 1.95 0.57
CA ALA A 93 4.45 2.32 1.23
C ALA A 93 4.06 3.78 0.95
N SER A 94 5.05 4.68 0.83
CA SER A 94 4.83 6.09 0.51
C SER A 94 4.47 6.34 -0.96
N ALA A 95 4.93 5.48 -1.87
CA ALA A 95 4.70 5.65 -3.30
C ALA A 95 3.24 5.42 -3.69
N PRO A 96 2.67 6.22 -4.62
CA PRO A 96 1.32 6.03 -5.12
C PRO A 96 1.21 4.82 -6.06
N LEU A 97 0.03 4.22 -6.11
CA LEU A 97 -0.29 3.20 -7.13
C LEU A 97 -0.35 3.80 -8.53
N PHE A 98 -0.16 2.95 -9.54
CA PHE A 98 -0.52 3.33 -10.90
C PHE A 98 -2.03 3.47 -11.02
N THR A 99 -2.45 4.58 -11.63
CA THR A 99 -3.77 4.73 -12.23
C THR A 99 -3.68 4.40 -13.72
N TYR A 100 -4.81 4.17 -14.39
CA TYR A 100 -4.84 4.04 -15.84
C TYR A 100 -4.13 5.20 -16.55
N LYS A 101 -4.32 6.42 -16.04
CA LYS A 101 -3.68 7.65 -16.54
C LYS A 101 -2.16 7.62 -16.34
N THR A 102 -1.75 7.35 -15.10
CA THR A 102 -0.33 7.30 -14.70
C THR A 102 0.45 6.26 -15.52
N TYR A 103 -0.16 5.10 -15.79
CA TYR A 103 0.45 4.03 -16.56
C TYR A 103 0.83 4.46 -17.99
N ARG A 104 -0.01 5.28 -18.63
CA ARG A 104 0.15 5.71 -20.03
C ARG A 104 1.04 6.93 -20.21
N GLU A 105 1.02 7.87 -19.27
CA GLU A 105 1.49 9.24 -19.53
C GLU A 105 2.89 9.57 -19.00
N ILE A 106 3.35 8.91 -17.93
CA ILE A 106 4.51 9.43 -17.17
C ILE A 106 5.86 8.95 -17.73
N GLU A 107 5.98 7.69 -18.17
CA GLU A 107 7.24 7.12 -18.66
C GLU A 107 6.96 6.09 -19.79
N PRO A 108 6.67 6.52 -21.05
CA PRO A 108 6.25 5.61 -22.11
C PRO A 108 7.34 4.65 -22.60
N ASP A 109 8.62 5.04 -22.53
CA ASP A 109 9.75 4.27 -23.08
C ASP A 109 10.28 3.17 -22.14
N VAL A 110 9.81 3.12 -20.90
CA VAL A 110 10.19 2.07 -19.95
C VAL A 110 9.34 0.85 -20.27
N ASP A 111 9.97 -0.20 -20.81
CA ASP A 111 9.33 -1.49 -21.09
C ASP A 111 8.75 -2.09 -19.79
N MET A 112 7.44 -2.30 -19.80
CA MET A 112 6.67 -2.81 -18.67
C MET A 112 6.14 -4.19 -19.05
N GLY A 113 7.00 -5.19 -19.04
CA GLY A 113 6.59 -6.59 -19.14
C GLY A 113 5.64 -7.04 -18.01
N ASP A 114 5.38 -6.19 -17.01
CA ASP A 114 4.46 -6.40 -15.89
C ASP A 114 3.66 -5.11 -15.60
N ASP A 115 2.45 -5.03 -16.13
CA ASP A 115 1.49 -3.93 -15.96
C ASP A 115 0.97 -3.74 -14.52
N ARG A 116 1.44 -4.59 -13.61
CA ARG A 116 1.09 -4.64 -12.19
C ARG A 116 2.32 -4.57 -11.28
N ALA A 117 3.43 -4.01 -11.78
CA ALA A 117 4.65 -3.87 -11.00
C ALA A 117 4.42 -3.18 -9.64
N ASP A 118 3.57 -2.15 -9.58
CA ASP A 118 3.21 -1.45 -8.34
C ASP A 118 2.48 -2.36 -7.33
N ILE A 119 1.48 -3.11 -7.79
CA ILE A 119 0.73 -4.08 -6.99
C ILE A 119 1.68 -5.18 -6.51
N HIS A 120 2.40 -5.82 -7.43
CA HIS A 120 3.31 -6.90 -7.09
C HIS A 120 4.37 -6.46 -6.07
N ARG A 121 4.92 -5.24 -6.19
CA ARG A 121 5.92 -4.74 -5.25
C ARG A 121 5.36 -4.42 -3.88
N LYS A 122 4.18 -3.83 -3.80
CA LYS A 122 3.53 -3.54 -2.52
C LYS A 122 3.11 -4.83 -1.81
N SER A 123 2.56 -5.81 -2.53
CA SER A 123 2.20 -7.11 -1.97
C SER A 123 3.41 -7.90 -1.49
N GLU A 124 4.50 -7.91 -2.27
CA GLU A 124 5.78 -8.51 -1.86
C GLU A 124 6.36 -7.80 -0.61
N ALA A 125 6.26 -6.47 -0.54
CA ALA A 125 6.68 -5.71 0.63
C ALA A 125 5.88 -6.13 1.88
N CYS A 126 4.56 -6.27 1.78
CA CYS A 126 3.72 -6.76 2.88
C CYS A 126 4.13 -8.16 3.35
N LEU A 127 4.30 -9.10 2.41
CA LEU A 127 4.73 -10.48 2.70
C LEU A 127 6.11 -10.51 3.40
N LEU A 128 7.06 -9.70 2.94
CA LEU A 128 8.39 -9.63 3.54
C LEU A 128 8.37 -8.92 4.90
N MET A 129 7.55 -7.88 5.08
CA MET A 129 7.35 -7.24 6.38
C MET A 129 6.79 -8.23 7.40
N GLU A 130 5.83 -9.10 7.03
CA GLU A 130 5.34 -10.17 7.89
C GLU A 130 6.46 -11.10 8.35
N LYS A 131 7.28 -11.57 7.39
CA LYS A 131 8.46 -12.39 7.68
C LYS A 131 9.41 -11.68 8.65
N TYR A 132 9.72 -10.41 8.40
CA TYR A 132 10.70 -9.67 9.20
C TYR A 132 10.18 -9.28 10.57
N ILE A 133 8.88 -9.00 10.74
CA ILE A 133 8.28 -8.88 12.07
C ILE A 133 8.54 -10.16 12.87
N GLY A 134 8.34 -11.34 12.24
CA GLY A 134 8.65 -12.63 12.86
C GLY A 134 10.12 -12.80 13.25
N LEU A 135 11.06 -12.36 12.41
CA LEU A 135 12.50 -12.45 12.69
C LEU A 135 12.96 -11.45 13.75
N VAL A 136 12.50 -10.20 13.67
CA VAL A 136 12.79 -9.13 14.64
C VAL A 136 12.31 -9.53 16.03
N ARG A 137 11.12 -10.12 16.16
CA ARG A 137 10.64 -10.65 17.44
C ARG A 137 11.59 -11.70 18.04
N LYS A 138 12.08 -12.61 17.20
CA LYS A 138 12.83 -13.80 17.64
C LYS A 138 14.34 -13.61 17.80
N THR A 139 14.94 -12.57 17.21
CA THR A 139 16.39 -12.33 17.33
C THR A 139 16.77 -11.81 18.71
N ASN A 140 17.94 -12.16 19.23
CA ASN A 140 18.52 -11.59 20.45
C ASN A 140 19.47 -10.41 20.16
N LYS A 141 19.76 -10.12 18.89
CA LYS A 141 20.73 -9.09 18.47
C LYS A 141 20.16 -7.67 18.51
N ILE A 142 18.84 -7.53 18.48
CA ILE A 142 18.15 -6.24 18.56
C ILE A 142 17.50 -6.13 19.94
N LYS A 143 17.71 -5.00 20.63
CA LYS A 143 17.11 -4.76 21.96
C LYS A 143 15.58 -4.65 21.87
N GLU A 144 14.86 -5.16 22.87
CA GLU A 144 13.39 -5.14 22.91
C GLU A 144 12.73 -3.77 22.64
N PRO A 145 13.19 -2.64 23.22
CA PRO A 145 12.62 -1.34 22.90
C PRO A 145 12.73 -0.98 21.41
N VAL A 146 13.83 -1.37 20.78
CA VAL A 146 14.08 -1.12 19.35
C VAL A 146 13.24 -2.05 18.48
N LYS A 147 13.06 -3.33 18.87
CA LYS A 147 12.12 -4.25 18.20
C LYS A 147 10.71 -3.67 18.16
N ASN A 148 10.24 -3.17 19.31
CA ASN A 148 8.92 -2.55 19.44
C ASN A 148 8.80 -1.30 18.56
N GLN A 149 9.83 -0.46 18.48
CA GLN A 149 9.83 0.69 17.58
C GLN A 149 9.77 0.26 16.11
N ILE A 150 10.59 -0.70 15.69
CA ILE A 150 10.58 -1.24 14.31
C ILE A 150 9.19 -1.74 13.94
N ILE A 151 8.60 -2.60 14.77
CA ILE A 151 7.32 -3.24 14.47
C ILE A 151 6.18 -2.21 14.51
N ARG A 152 6.08 -1.44 15.60
CA ARG A 152 4.91 -0.59 15.89
C ARG A 152 4.95 0.77 15.21
N ARG A 153 6.13 1.34 14.96
CA ARG A 153 6.26 2.68 14.34
C ARG A 153 6.57 2.63 12.86
N LEU A 154 7.15 1.52 12.37
CA LEU A 154 7.54 1.39 10.97
C LEU A 154 6.70 0.33 10.24
N PHE A 155 6.88 -0.97 10.54
CA PHE A 155 6.27 -2.02 9.72
C PHE A 155 4.74 -2.04 9.75
N LEU A 156 4.12 -1.96 10.93
CA LEU A 156 2.65 -1.96 11.02
C LEU A 156 2.03 -0.74 10.33
N PRO A 157 2.50 0.51 10.55
CA PRO A 157 2.00 1.66 9.79
C PRO A 157 2.22 1.56 8.28
N TYR A 158 3.36 1.05 7.82
CA TYR A 158 3.64 0.89 6.39
C TYR A 158 2.70 -0.12 5.75
N TYR A 159 2.45 -1.23 6.45
CA TYR A 159 1.49 -2.25 6.03
C TYR A 159 0.08 -1.66 5.95
N ALA A 160 -0.35 -0.95 7.01
CA ALA A 160 -1.66 -0.29 7.04
C ALA A 160 -1.82 0.72 5.89
N ARG A 161 -0.77 1.48 5.56
CA ARG A 161 -0.77 2.41 4.42
C ARG A 161 -1.00 1.71 3.09
N ILE A 162 -0.31 0.59 2.85
CA ILE A 162 -0.48 -0.19 1.61
C ILE A 162 -1.91 -0.73 1.51
N LEU A 163 -2.44 -1.30 2.60
CA LEU A 163 -3.82 -1.79 2.65
C LEU A 163 -4.82 -0.67 2.35
N LYS A 164 -4.63 0.52 2.95
CA LYS A 164 -5.45 1.70 2.68
C LYS A 164 -5.42 2.10 1.21
N GLN A 165 -4.23 2.11 0.60
CA GLN A 165 -4.08 2.42 -0.82
C GLN A 165 -4.84 1.42 -1.68
N TYR A 166 -4.72 0.11 -1.44
CA TYR A 166 -5.43 -0.92 -2.22
C TYR A 166 -6.95 -0.80 -2.08
N LYS A 167 -7.45 -0.58 -0.86
CA LYS A 167 -8.88 -0.37 -0.60
C LYS A 167 -9.45 0.80 -1.41
N ASN A 168 -8.65 1.85 -1.60
CA ASN A 168 -9.04 3.06 -2.31
C ASN A 168 -8.62 3.07 -3.79
N ALA A 169 -8.03 1.97 -4.29
CA ALA A 169 -7.45 1.91 -5.62
C ALA A 169 -8.46 1.58 -6.73
N GLN A 170 -9.70 1.24 -6.37
CA GLN A 170 -10.71 0.89 -7.36
C GLN A 170 -10.99 2.06 -8.31
N GLU A 171 -10.69 1.86 -9.58
CA GLU A 171 -10.95 2.85 -10.63
C GLU A 171 -12.28 2.49 -11.32
N PRO A 172 -13.19 3.46 -11.55
CA PRO A 172 -14.36 3.20 -12.38
C PRO A 172 -13.87 2.89 -13.80
N ASN A 173 -14.31 1.79 -14.40
CA ASN A 173 -14.04 1.53 -15.81
C ASN A 173 -15.01 2.37 -16.65
N PRO A 174 -14.56 3.45 -17.32
CA PRO A 174 -15.49 4.30 -18.05
C PRO A 174 -16.08 3.58 -19.28
N TYR A 175 -15.42 2.50 -19.74
CA TYR A 175 -15.84 1.69 -20.88
C TYR A 175 -16.81 0.58 -20.48
N GLN A 176 -17.03 0.37 -19.18
CA GLN A 176 -18.01 -0.61 -18.71
C GLN A 176 -19.38 -0.26 -19.28
N ARG A 177 -20.08 -1.30 -19.74
CA ARG A 177 -21.43 -1.20 -20.29
C ARG A 177 -22.38 -2.06 -19.49
N ASP A 178 -23.61 -1.58 -19.28
CA ASP A 178 -24.71 -2.42 -18.83
C ASP A 178 -25.15 -3.39 -19.94
N ALA A 179 -26.13 -4.25 -19.64
CA ALA A 179 -26.70 -5.20 -20.60
C ALA A 179 -27.38 -4.50 -21.80
N GLN A 180 -27.65 -3.20 -21.70
CA GLN A 180 -28.28 -2.38 -22.72
C GLN A 180 -27.25 -1.58 -23.54
N GLY A 181 -25.94 -1.73 -23.25
CA GLY A 181 -24.87 -1.04 -23.96
C GLY A 181 -24.62 0.40 -23.49
N ASN A 182 -25.18 0.82 -22.35
CA ASN A 182 -24.96 2.16 -21.78
C ASN A 182 -23.74 2.19 -20.86
N PRO A 183 -22.98 3.31 -20.82
CA PRO A 183 -21.88 3.48 -19.87
C PRO A 183 -22.31 3.34 -18.40
N VAL A 184 -21.53 2.58 -17.62
CA VAL A 184 -21.72 2.44 -16.16
C VAL A 184 -20.42 2.81 -15.44
N PRO A 185 -20.42 3.77 -14.49
CA PRO A 185 -21.52 4.70 -14.16
C PRO A 185 -21.80 5.70 -15.31
N PRO A 186 -22.89 6.49 -15.24
CA PRO A 186 -23.17 7.55 -16.22
C PRO A 186 -22.00 8.53 -16.30
N LEU A 187 -21.51 8.77 -17.52
CA LEU A 187 -20.36 9.66 -17.75
C LEU A 187 -20.73 11.12 -17.50
N SER A 188 -19.86 11.86 -16.82
CA SER A 188 -19.91 13.32 -16.75
C SER A 188 -19.62 13.95 -18.13
N ASP A 189 -20.01 15.20 -18.33
CA ASP A 189 -19.80 15.87 -19.63
C ASP A 189 -18.31 16.01 -19.98
N LYS A 190 -17.44 16.16 -18.97
CA LYS A 190 -15.99 16.14 -19.17
C LYS A 190 -15.48 14.79 -19.66
N GLU A 191 -16.03 13.69 -19.15
CA GLU A 191 -15.64 12.33 -19.57
C GLU A 191 -16.18 11.98 -20.96
N LYS A 192 -17.39 12.47 -21.30
CA LYS A 192 -17.94 12.36 -22.66
C LYS A 192 -17.03 13.07 -23.66
N GLU A 193 -16.62 14.30 -23.34
CA GLU A 193 -15.74 15.11 -24.19
C GLU A 193 -14.34 14.49 -24.32
N PHE A 194 -13.78 13.98 -23.22
CA PHE A 194 -12.52 13.23 -23.25
C PHE A 194 -12.60 11.99 -24.15
N ARG A 195 -13.66 11.19 -24.02
CA ARG A 195 -13.90 10.01 -24.87
C ARG A 195 -14.05 10.38 -26.33
N LYS A 196 -14.75 11.46 -26.63
CA LYS A 196 -14.91 11.95 -28.01
C LYS A 196 -13.55 12.27 -28.63
N ARG A 197 -12.69 12.98 -27.90
CA ARG A 197 -11.31 13.29 -28.33
C ARG A 197 -10.48 12.02 -28.51
N GLU A 198 -10.62 11.06 -27.62
CA GLU A 198 -9.82 9.84 -27.68
C GLU A 198 -10.26 8.91 -28.83
N ILE A 199 -11.56 8.80 -29.10
CA ILE A 199 -12.08 8.14 -30.30
C ILE A 199 -11.56 8.82 -31.56
N GLU A 200 -11.55 10.16 -31.58
CA GLU A 200 -11.04 10.91 -32.72
C GLU A 200 -9.53 10.76 -32.91
N ARG A 201 -8.76 10.64 -31.82
CA ARG A 201 -7.35 10.28 -31.86
C ARG A 201 -7.15 8.88 -32.45
N ILE A 202 -7.89 7.88 -31.95
CA ILE A 202 -7.80 6.48 -32.40
C ILE A 202 -8.12 6.36 -33.89
N LYS A 203 -9.12 7.11 -34.38
CA LYS A 203 -9.46 7.15 -35.82
C LYS A 203 -8.31 7.64 -36.71
N ARG A 204 -7.37 8.42 -36.16
CA ARG A 204 -6.22 8.97 -36.89
C ARG A 204 -4.98 8.06 -36.81
N LEU A 205 -5.04 6.97 -36.05
CA LEU A 205 -3.91 6.04 -35.91
C LEU A 205 -3.81 5.08 -37.10
N PRO A 206 -2.59 4.64 -37.46
CA PRO A 206 -2.40 3.59 -38.45
C PRO A 206 -3.11 2.29 -38.03
N VAL A 207 -3.63 1.52 -39.00
CA VAL A 207 -4.39 0.29 -38.75
C VAL A 207 -3.62 -0.72 -37.89
N GLN A 208 -2.29 -0.81 -38.03
CA GLN A 208 -1.47 -1.69 -37.19
C GLN A 208 -1.47 -1.27 -35.71
N GLU A 209 -1.47 0.04 -35.42
CA GLU A 209 -1.58 0.55 -34.05
C GLU A 209 -3.00 0.38 -33.50
N VAL A 210 -4.02 0.56 -34.33
CA VAL A 210 -5.41 0.27 -33.94
C VAL A 210 -5.56 -1.22 -33.61
N LEU A 211 -4.98 -2.12 -34.41
CA LEU A 211 -4.98 -3.56 -34.14
C LEU A 211 -4.17 -3.93 -32.89
N LYS A 212 -3.11 -3.17 -32.57
CA LYS A 212 -2.36 -3.33 -31.31
C LYS A 212 -3.22 -2.88 -30.11
N LEU A 213 -3.84 -1.71 -30.19
CA LEU A 213 -4.78 -1.21 -29.16
C LEU A 213 -6.00 -2.12 -28.99
N MET A 214 -6.52 -2.69 -30.07
CA MET A 214 -7.60 -3.68 -30.02
C MET A 214 -7.12 -4.98 -29.39
N ARG A 215 -5.88 -5.43 -29.64
CA ARG A 215 -5.30 -6.61 -28.98
C ARG A 215 -5.01 -6.38 -27.49
N GLU A 216 -4.51 -5.21 -27.14
CA GLU A 216 -4.35 -4.75 -25.76
C GLU A 216 -5.71 -4.62 -25.05
N GLY A 217 -6.78 -4.28 -25.79
CA GLY A 217 -8.15 -4.21 -25.32
C GLY A 217 -8.97 -5.52 -25.42
N SER A 218 -8.46 -6.57 -26.09
CA SER A 218 -9.20 -7.82 -26.38
C SER A 218 -8.91 -8.97 -25.44
N SER A 219 -8.04 -8.78 -24.45
CA SER A 219 -8.16 -9.55 -23.20
C SER A 219 -9.57 -9.27 -22.67
N HIS A 220 -10.40 -10.30 -22.46
CA HIS A 220 -11.81 -10.16 -22.06
C HIS A 220 -12.06 -9.36 -20.74
N ARG A 221 -11.01 -8.80 -20.11
CA ARG A 221 -11.07 -7.80 -19.04
C ARG A 221 -10.15 -6.62 -19.39
N SER A 222 -10.68 -5.41 -19.25
CA SER A 222 -9.89 -4.17 -19.38
C SER A 222 -8.80 -4.09 -18.31
N PHE A 223 -7.72 -3.32 -18.56
CA PHE A 223 -6.68 -3.03 -17.56
C PHE A 223 -7.25 -2.63 -16.19
N ILE A 224 -8.30 -1.80 -16.20
CA ILE A 224 -8.99 -1.31 -15.00
C ILE A 224 -9.69 -2.47 -14.27
N GLU A 225 -10.44 -3.29 -14.99
CA GLU A 225 -11.18 -4.42 -14.40
C GLU A 225 -10.23 -5.46 -13.80
N THR A 226 -9.18 -5.82 -14.54
CA THR A 226 -8.15 -6.76 -14.06
C THR A 226 -7.50 -6.24 -12.78
N ARG A 227 -7.13 -4.94 -12.74
CA ARG A 227 -6.54 -4.35 -11.54
C ARG A 227 -7.52 -4.29 -10.38
N ASN A 228 -8.78 -3.91 -10.61
CA ASN A 228 -9.81 -3.86 -9.57
C ASN A 228 -10.04 -5.23 -8.92
N GLU A 229 -10.06 -6.31 -9.71
CA GLU A 229 -10.18 -7.68 -9.21
C GLU A 229 -8.96 -8.07 -8.38
N VAL A 230 -7.75 -7.82 -8.89
CA VAL A 230 -6.50 -8.07 -8.17
C VAL A 230 -6.47 -7.31 -6.84
N PHE A 231 -6.83 -6.02 -6.84
CA PHE A 231 -6.94 -5.25 -5.59
C PHE A 231 -7.96 -5.88 -4.63
N GLY A 232 -9.10 -6.35 -5.14
CA GLY A 232 -10.12 -7.01 -4.32
C GLY A 232 -9.60 -8.27 -3.61
N ASP A 233 -8.79 -9.08 -4.29
CA ASP A 233 -8.19 -10.28 -3.70
C ASP A 233 -7.02 -9.98 -2.77
N GLU A 234 -6.17 -9.04 -3.16
CA GLU A 234 -5.07 -8.55 -2.32
C GLU A 234 -5.58 -7.95 -1.01
N VAL A 235 -6.65 -7.14 -1.04
CA VAL A 235 -7.27 -6.58 0.17
C VAL A 235 -7.69 -7.69 1.14
N LYS A 236 -8.36 -8.74 0.66
CA LYS A 236 -8.77 -9.86 1.53
C LYS A 236 -7.57 -10.55 2.18
N HIS A 237 -6.48 -10.72 1.42
CA HIS A 237 -5.25 -11.35 1.93
C HIS A 237 -4.59 -10.47 3.00
N LEU A 238 -4.35 -9.20 2.66
CA LEU A 238 -3.69 -8.22 3.53
C LEU A 238 -4.50 -7.91 4.79
N GLU A 239 -5.83 -7.86 4.71
CA GLU A 239 -6.73 -7.74 5.86
C GLU A 239 -6.46 -8.85 6.89
N LYS A 240 -6.46 -10.11 6.42
CA LYS A 240 -6.27 -11.28 7.28
C LYS A 240 -4.89 -11.29 7.92
N ALA A 241 -3.86 -10.96 7.15
CA ALA A 241 -2.49 -10.93 7.63
C ALA A 241 -2.25 -9.78 8.63
N LEU A 242 -2.68 -8.57 8.32
CA LEU A 242 -2.62 -7.42 9.23
C LEU A 242 -3.33 -7.73 10.56
N MET A 243 -4.55 -8.25 10.51
CA MET A 243 -5.31 -8.55 11.73
C MET A 243 -4.60 -9.59 12.60
N LYS A 244 -3.97 -10.62 12.02
CA LYS A 244 -3.14 -11.58 12.78
C LYS A 244 -1.92 -10.93 13.42
N LEU A 245 -1.22 -10.05 12.68
CA LEU A 245 -0.07 -9.31 13.21
C LEU A 245 -0.49 -8.42 14.39
N LEU A 246 -1.61 -7.70 14.27
CA LEU A 246 -2.14 -6.81 15.30
C LEU A 246 -2.57 -7.57 16.56
N VAL A 247 -3.31 -8.67 16.41
CA VAL A 247 -3.70 -9.53 17.55
C VAL A 247 -2.47 -10.05 18.29
N SER A 248 -1.44 -10.46 17.54
CA SER A 248 -0.20 -10.97 18.11
C SER A 248 0.65 -9.87 18.78
N GLU A 249 0.61 -8.64 18.27
CA GLU A 249 1.41 -7.52 18.80
C GLU A 249 0.74 -6.84 20.01
N PHE A 250 -0.60 -6.82 20.03
CA PHE A 250 -1.40 -6.08 21.00
C PHE A 250 -2.45 -6.97 21.69
N PRO A 251 -2.04 -8.08 22.35
CA PRO A 251 -2.98 -8.96 23.02
C PRO A 251 -3.75 -8.19 24.11
N GLY A 252 -5.08 -8.31 24.10
CA GLY A 252 -5.96 -7.64 25.05
C GLY A 252 -6.17 -6.13 24.83
N GLN A 253 -5.47 -5.52 23.87
CA GLN A 253 -5.47 -4.06 23.69
C GLN A 253 -6.30 -3.61 22.49
N TYR A 254 -7.62 -3.66 22.63
CA TYR A 254 -8.57 -3.23 21.57
C TYR A 254 -8.23 -1.87 20.98
N GLY A 255 -7.97 -0.85 21.81
CA GLY A 255 -7.73 0.51 21.33
C GLY A 255 -6.49 0.65 20.44
N LYS A 256 -5.45 -0.17 20.68
CA LYS A 256 -4.27 -0.19 19.81
C LYS A 256 -4.60 -0.84 18.47
N VAL A 257 -5.32 -1.96 18.49
CA VAL A 257 -5.77 -2.65 17.25
C VAL A 257 -6.70 -1.75 16.44
N GLU A 258 -7.66 -1.09 17.10
CA GLU A 258 -8.58 -0.12 16.49
C GLU A 258 -7.82 0.99 15.77
N ASN A 259 -6.83 1.61 16.41
CA ASN A 259 -6.06 2.69 15.79
C ASN A 259 -5.41 2.27 14.46
N PHE A 260 -4.78 1.09 14.41
CA PHE A 260 -4.17 0.59 13.17
C PHE A 260 -5.20 0.27 12.09
N ILE A 261 -6.38 -0.24 12.46
CA ILE A 261 -7.46 -0.50 11.51
C ILE A 261 -8.00 0.83 10.93
N LEU A 262 -8.14 1.86 11.76
CA LEU A 262 -8.52 3.21 11.29
C LEU A 262 -7.44 3.80 10.35
N GLU A 263 -6.17 3.63 10.70
CA GLU A 263 -5.04 4.03 9.82
C GLU A 263 -5.03 3.28 8.49
N ALA A 264 -5.49 2.03 8.47
CA ALA A 264 -5.70 1.24 7.26
C ALA A 264 -6.93 1.67 6.43
N GLY A 265 -7.63 2.73 6.84
CA GLY A 265 -8.72 3.34 6.08
C GLY A 265 -10.09 2.73 6.34
N TYR A 266 -10.28 2.01 7.44
CA TYR A 266 -11.60 1.53 7.87
C TYR A 266 -12.31 2.56 8.75
N SER A 267 -13.63 2.60 8.64
CA SER A 267 -14.48 3.34 9.57
C SER A 267 -14.73 2.50 10.83
N LYS A 268 -15.20 3.12 11.92
CA LYS A 268 -15.54 2.37 13.15
C LYS A 268 -16.68 1.37 12.90
N GLU A 269 -17.54 1.68 11.94
CA GLU A 269 -18.66 0.89 11.49
C GLU A 269 -18.20 -0.38 10.74
N ASP A 270 -17.07 -0.31 10.03
CA ASP A 270 -16.50 -1.44 9.30
C ASP A 270 -15.80 -2.45 10.22
N ILE A 271 -15.27 -1.99 11.37
CA ILE A 271 -14.41 -2.79 12.26
C ILE A 271 -15.05 -4.12 12.68
N PRO A 272 -16.31 -4.17 13.17
CA PRO A 272 -16.97 -5.43 13.52
C PRO A 272 -16.94 -6.45 12.37
N GLY A 273 -17.30 -6.02 11.16
CA GLY A 273 -17.32 -6.89 9.99
C GLY A 273 -15.92 -7.31 9.54
N LEU A 274 -14.90 -6.48 9.76
CA LEU A 274 -13.50 -6.83 9.51
C LEU A 274 -13.02 -7.92 10.47
N ILE A 275 -13.31 -7.78 11.76
CA ILE A 275 -12.96 -8.78 12.78
C ILE A 275 -13.62 -10.12 12.44
N ASP A 276 -14.92 -10.12 12.14
CA ASP A 276 -15.70 -11.32 11.84
C ASP A 276 -15.15 -12.10 10.64
N ARG A 277 -14.77 -11.39 9.55
CA ARG A 277 -14.28 -12.05 8.31
C ARG A 277 -12.81 -12.45 8.33
N THR A 278 -12.02 -11.98 9.30
CA THR A 278 -10.57 -12.21 9.33
C THR A 278 -10.13 -13.17 10.43
N VAL A 279 -10.22 -12.74 11.69
CA VAL A 279 -9.70 -13.48 12.85
C VAL A 279 -10.81 -14.16 13.64
N GLY A 280 -12.08 -13.75 13.47
CA GLY A 280 -13.21 -14.35 14.17
C GLY A 280 -13.11 -14.21 15.69
N ARG A 281 -14.04 -14.85 16.42
CA ARG A 281 -14.05 -14.86 17.89
C ARG A 281 -13.50 -16.19 18.41
N ASP A 282 -12.40 -16.12 19.13
CA ASP A 282 -11.83 -17.22 19.91
C ASP A 282 -11.25 -16.70 21.24
N GLU A 283 -10.58 -17.58 22.00
CA GLU A 283 -9.96 -17.22 23.28
C GLU A 283 -8.90 -16.10 23.15
N LYS A 284 -8.19 -16.03 22.03
CA LYS A 284 -7.14 -15.04 21.77
C LYS A 284 -7.71 -13.72 21.25
N THR A 285 -8.87 -13.74 20.61
CA THR A 285 -9.49 -12.57 19.98
C THR A 285 -10.74 -12.07 20.68
N ASP A 286 -11.18 -12.67 21.79
CA ASP A 286 -12.39 -12.24 22.54
C ASP A 286 -12.36 -10.76 22.89
N PHE A 287 -11.17 -10.22 23.20
CA PHE A 287 -10.96 -8.81 23.53
C PHE A 287 -11.35 -7.85 22.40
N LEU A 288 -11.47 -8.36 21.15
CA LEU A 288 -11.92 -7.60 19.99
C LEU A 288 -13.45 -7.44 19.92
N TYR A 289 -14.21 -8.27 20.63
CA TYR A 289 -15.67 -8.27 20.61
C TYR A 289 -16.21 -7.43 21.76
N LYS A 290 -16.65 -6.20 21.46
CA LYS A 290 -17.18 -5.25 22.45
C LYS A 290 -18.62 -4.84 22.18
N GLY A 291 -19.35 -4.49 23.25
CA GLY A 291 -20.67 -3.86 23.19
C GLY A 291 -21.66 -4.53 22.24
N LYS A 292 -22.22 -3.75 21.31
CA LYS A 292 -23.22 -4.21 20.33
C LYS A 292 -22.70 -5.31 19.41
N HIS A 293 -21.42 -5.30 19.06
CA HIS A 293 -20.81 -6.34 18.20
C HIS A 293 -20.84 -7.70 18.90
N ARG A 294 -20.38 -7.77 20.16
CA ARG A 294 -20.45 -8.99 20.99
C ARG A 294 -21.88 -9.50 21.14
N GLN A 295 -22.82 -8.62 21.49
CA GLN A 295 -24.23 -8.99 21.65
C GLN A 295 -24.84 -9.57 20.37
N LYS A 296 -24.53 -8.99 19.20
CA LYS A 296 -24.99 -9.49 17.90
C LYS A 296 -24.39 -10.87 17.60
N HIS A 297 -23.09 -11.03 17.78
CA HIS A 297 -22.40 -12.31 17.57
C HIS A 297 -22.99 -13.42 18.45
N ASP A 298 -23.18 -13.17 19.74
CA ASP A 298 -23.69 -14.18 20.69
C ASP A 298 -25.14 -14.59 20.39
N LYS A 299 -25.97 -13.64 19.92
CA LYS A 299 -27.33 -13.95 19.45
C LYS A 299 -27.32 -14.87 18.22
N LEU A 300 -26.43 -14.61 17.26
CA LEU A 300 -26.29 -15.45 16.07
C LEU A 300 -25.77 -16.84 16.41
N TYR A 301 -24.83 -16.94 17.36
CA TYR A 301 -24.28 -18.22 17.79
C TYR A 301 -25.32 -19.08 18.53
N LYS A 302 -26.17 -18.47 19.37
CA LYS A 302 -27.28 -19.16 20.07
C LYS A 302 -28.38 -19.66 19.13
N LYS A 303 -28.59 -19.04 17.97
CA LYS A 303 -29.57 -19.48 16.96
C LYS A 303 -29.09 -20.65 16.10
N LYS A 304 -27.78 -20.94 16.11
CA LYS A 304 -27.16 -22.04 15.35
C LYS A 304 -27.00 -23.33 16.18
N LYS A 305 -27.30 -23.27 17.47
CA LYS A 305 -27.44 -24.41 18.37
C LYS A 305 -28.91 -24.70 18.59
#